data_AF-A0AAW6RJP4-F1
#
_entry.id   AF-A0AAW6RJP4-F1
#
_cell.length_a   1.000
_cell.length_b   1.000
_cell.length_c   1.000
_cell.angle_alpha   90.00
_cell.angle_beta   90.00
_cell.angle_gamma   90.00
#
_symmetry.space_group_name_H-M   'P 1'
#
loop_
_entity.id
_entity.type
_entity.pdbx_description
1 polymer ?
#
loop_
_entity_poly.entity_id
_entity_poly.type
_entity_poly.pdbx_seq_one_letter_code
_entity_poly.pdbx_strand_id
1 'polypeptide(L)'
;MLSFFDLSTPAKRFRLVAVAEAITWAWLIVGMVLKRVNDDPEAIALPGATHGAVFVIFVIVALITAYQLKWNAVKWEIPLGGRRIGIPIVTLLALVSSIPPFGTIVFEWWAKRNGHLAELSAGQSPQQAPA
;
A
#
# COMPACT_ATOMS: atom_id res chain seq x y z
N MET A 1 23.22 -12.41 -3.13
CA MET A 1 22.85 -11.64 -4.34
C MET A 1 21.45 -11.10 -4.11
N LEU A 2 21.31 -9.77 -4.00
CA LEU A 2 20.08 -8.95 -3.90
C LEU A 2 18.77 -9.62 -3.42
N SER A 3 18.70 -10.01 -2.14
CA SER A 3 17.46 -10.45 -1.46
C SER A 3 16.37 -9.36 -1.37
N PHE A 4 16.68 -8.13 -1.79
CA PHE A 4 15.74 -6.99 -1.83
C PHE A 4 14.68 -7.10 -2.93
N PHE A 5 14.95 -7.82 -4.02
CA PHE A 5 14.03 -7.99 -5.16
C PHE A 5 13.28 -9.33 -5.13
N ASP A 6 13.26 -10.01 -3.99
CA ASP A 6 12.45 -11.22 -3.86
C ASP A 6 10.96 -10.85 -3.87
N LEU A 7 10.30 -11.07 -5.02
CA LEU A 7 8.89 -10.80 -5.26
C LEU A 7 8.09 -12.11 -5.33
N SER A 8 8.59 -13.16 -4.70
CA SER A 8 7.94 -14.48 -4.66
C SER A 8 6.55 -14.44 -4.04
N THR A 9 6.28 -13.51 -3.11
CA THR A 9 5.02 -13.48 -2.36
C THR A 9 4.20 -12.20 -2.56
N PRO A 10 2.87 -12.28 -2.33
CA PRO A 10 1.98 -11.14 -2.51
C PRO A 10 2.33 -9.98 -1.56
N ALA A 11 2.71 -10.32 -0.33
CA ALA A 11 3.11 -9.35 0.69
C ALA A 11 4.35 -8.54 0.29
N LYS A 12 5.38 -9.18 -0.27
CA LYS A 12 6.59 -8.50 -0.76
C LYS A 12 6.29 -7.61 -1.98
N ARG A 13 5.45 -8.08 -2.91
CA ARG A 13 4.97 -7.27 -4.04
C ARG A 13 4.21 -6.03 -3.59
N PHE A 14 3.30 -6.20 -2.63
CA PHE A 14 2.55 -5.08 -2.05
C PHE A 14 3.49 -4.05 -1.42
N ARG A 15 4.45 -4.50 -0.60
CA ARG A 15 5.44 -3.61 0.01
C ARG A 15 6.29 -2.86 -1.02
N LEU A 16 6.74 -3.52 -2.09
CA LEU A 16 7.50 -2.87 -3.16
C LEU A 16 6.69 -1.73 -3.79
N VAL A 17 5.43 -2.00 -4.14
CA VAL A 17 4.57 -1.02 -4.80
C VAL A 17 4.18 0.11 -3.85
N ALA A 18 3.92 -0.17 -2.57
CA ALA A 18 3.70 0.85 -1.55
C ALA A 18 4.91 1.80 -1.42
N VAL A 19 6.14 1.27 -1.43
CA VAL A 19 7.37 2.09 -1.41
C VAL A 19 7.52 2.90 -2.70
N ALA A 20 7.27 2.30 -3.87
CA ALA A 20 7.31 3.02 -5.14
C ALA A 20 6.29 4.16 -5.17
N GLU A 21 5.07 3.92 -4.68
CA GLU A 21 4.01 4.91 -4.58
C GLU A 21 4.44 6.10 -3.70
N ALA A 22 5.01 5.82 -2.52
CA ALA A 22 5.53 6.85 -1.62
C ALA A 22 6.68 7.69 -2.24
N ILE A 23 7.58 7.06 -3.01
CA ILE A 23 8.65 7.76 -3.72
C ILE A 23 8.05 8.68 -4.80
N THR A 24 7.07 8.20 -5.56
CA THR A 24 6.42 9.05 -6.58
C THR A 24 5.61 10.18 -5.98
N TRP A 25 5.03 10.00 -4.77
CA TRP A 25 4.44 11.09 -3.99
C TRP A 25 5.46 12.16 -3.63
N ALA A 26 6.65 11.76 -3.15
CA ALA A 26 7.72 12.71 -2.83
C ALA A 26 8.14 13.50 -4.08
N TRP A 27 8.28 12.83 -5.22
CA TRP A 27 8.60 13.48 -6.49
C TRP A 27 7.48 14.44 -6.93
N LEU A 28 6.21 14.06 -6.75
CA LEU A 28 5.06 14.92 -7.02
C LEU A 28 5.05 16.17 -6.15
N ILE A 29 5.41 16.04 -4.86
CA ILE A 29 5.57 17.20 -3.96
C ILE A 29 6.66 18.13 -4.47
N VAL A 30 7.82 17.59 -4.89
CA VAL A 30 8.89 18.39 -5.50
C VAL A 30 8.38 19.12 -6.75
N GLY A 31 7.65 18.44 -7.64
CA GLY A 31 7.04 19.05 -8.83
C GLY A 31 6.05 20.17 -8.47
N MET A 32 5.23 20.00 -7.42
CA MET A 32 4.32 21.03 -6.92
C MET A 32 5.06 22.25 -6.36
N VAL A 33 6.18 22.04 -5.66
CA VAL A 33 7.01 23.14 -5.15
C VAL A 33 7.68 23.90 -6.29
N LEU A 34 8.30 23.19 -7.24
CA LEU A 34 8.94 23.80 -8.42
C LEU A 34 7.93 24.60 -9.25
N LYS A 35 6.73 24.07 -9.46
CA LYS A 35 5.64 24.79 -10.11
C LYS A 35 5.37 26.15 -9.46
N ARG A 36 5.36 26.22 -8.13
CA ARG A 36 5.08 27.45 -7.40
C ARG A 36 6.26 28.42 -7.36
N VAL A 37 7.48 27.91 -7.27
CA VAL A 37 8.69 28.74 -7.14
C VAL A 37 9.11 29.32 -8.49
N ASN A 38 8.98 28.55 -9.57
CA ASN A 38 9.42 28.94 -10.91
C ASN A 38 8.27 29.41 -11.82
N ASP A 39 7.03 29.40 -11.31
CA ASP A 39 5.80 29.64 -12.07
C ASP A 39 5.70 28.78 -13.35
N ASP A 40 6.29 27.58 -13.29
CA ASP A 40 6.37 26.62 -14.39
C ASP A 40 5.29 25.54 -14.21
N PRO A 41 4.16 25.62 -14.94
CA PRO A 41 3.08 24.65 -14.83
C PRO A 41 3.48 23.25 -15.33
N GLU A 42 4.52 23.11 -16.17
CA GLU A 42 4.94 21.83 -16.72
C GLU A 42 5.69 20.96 -15.69
N ALA A 43 6.27 21.59 -14.65
CA ALA A 43 7.01 20.91 -13.60
C ALA A 43 6.22 19.82 -12.85
N ILE A 44 4.87 19.88 -12.88
CA ILE A 44 4.00 18.87 -12.27
C ILE A 44 3.55 17.77 -13.24
N ALA A 45 3.65 17.98 -14.56
CA ALA A 45 3.06 17.09 -15.55
C ALA A 45 3.67 15.68 -15.49
N LEU A 46 5.00 15.58 -15.53
CA LEU A 46 5.71 14.30 -15.50
C LEU A 46 5.62 13.59 -14.13
N PRO A 47 5.85 14.27 -12.98
CA PRO A 47 5.64 13.65 -11.68
C PRO A 47 4.19 13.21 -11.45
N GLY A 48 3.22 14.02 -11.88
CA GLY A 48 1.79 13.73 -11.75
C GLY A 48 1.36 12.51 -12.55
N ALA A 49 1.76 12.44 -13.83
CA ALA A 49 1.46 11.29 -14.68
C ALA A 49 2.11 10.01 -14.15
N THR A 50 3.37 10.10 -13.70
CA THR A 50 4.08 8.94 -13.14
C THR A 50 3.44 8.46 -11.85
N HIS A 51 3.10 9.38 -10.94
CA HIS A 51 2.41 9.04 -9.70
C HIS A 51 1.04 8.40 -9.98
N GLY A 52 0.25 8.96 -10.90
CA GLY A 52 -1.03 8.38 -11.31
C GLY A 52 -0.90 6.95 -11.84
N ALA A 53 0.12 6.66 -12.65
CA ALA A 53 0.37 5.30 -13.14
C ALA A 53 0.72 4.33 -12.00
N VAL A 54 1.60 4.75 -11.08
CA VAL A 54 1.97 3.94 -9.91
C VAL A 54 0.79 3.74 -8.95
N PHE A 55 -0.06 4.74 -8.77
CA PHE A 55 -1.31 4.64 -8.00
C PHE A 55 -2.23 3.55 -8.56
N VAL A 56 -2.43 3.48 -9.88
CA VAL A 56 -3.25 2.43 -10.51
C VAL A 56 -2.64 1.04 -10.27
N ILE A 57 -1.31 0.91 -10.41
CA ILE A 57 -0.61 -0.35 -10.11
C ILE A 57 -0.81 -0.73 -8.64
N PHE A 58 -0.71 0.23 -7.72
CA PHE A 58 -0.96 0.01 -6.29
C PHE A 58 -2.37 -0.52 -6.04
N VAL A 59 -3.40 0.10 -6.62
CA VAL A 59 -4.79 -0.36 -6.49
C VAL A 59 -4.95 -1.81 -6.97
N ILE A 60 -4.41 -2.14 -8.14
CA ILE A 60 -4.49 -3.50 -8.70
C ILE A 60 -3.79 -4.51 -7.77
N VAL A 61 -2.57 -4.21 -7.34
CA VAL A 61 -1.79 -5.09 -6.45
C VAL A 61 -2.44 -5.21 -5.07
N ALA A 62 -3.03 -4.14 -4.54
CA ALA A 62 -3.78 -4.16 -3.30
C ALA A 62 -4.99 -5.10 -3.39
N LEU A 63 -5.76 -5.05 -4.47
CA LEU A 63 -6.92 -5.93 -4.68
C LEU A 63 -6.50 -7.40 -4.84
N ILE A 64 -5.44 -7.68 -5.61
CA ILE A 64 -4.89 -9.03 -5.76
C ILE A 64 -4.41 -9.57 -4.41
N THR A 65 -3.67 -8.76 -3.66
CA THR A 65 -3.16 -9.12 -2.33
C THR A 65 -4.31 -9.35 -1.35
N ALA A 66 -5.33 -8.50 -1.37
CA ALA A 66 -6.53 -8.65 -0.56
C ALA A 66 -7.25 -9.96 -0.82
N TYR A 67 -7.34 -10.37 -2.08
CA TYR A 67 -7.93 -11.65 -2.48
C TYR A 67 -7.07 -12.83 -1.99
N GLN A 68 -5.76 -12.79 -2.24
CA GLN A 68 -4.84 -13.90 -1.92
C GLN A 68 -4.62 -14.07 -0.41
N LEU A 69 -4.55 -12.97 0.34
CA LEU A 69 -4.39 -12.97 1.80
C LEU A 69 -5.74 -12.96 2.54
N LYS A 70 -6.85 -13.11 1.80
CA LYS A 70 -8.21 -13.19 2.35
C LYS A 70 -8.55 -12.03 3.31
N TRP A 71 -8.17 -10.80 2.96
CA TRP A 71 -8.53 -9.59 3.72
C TRP A 71 -10.05 -9.42 3.86
N ASN A 72 -10.82 -10.04 2.95
CA ASN A 72 -12.28 -10.11 2.99
C ASN A 72 -12.85 -11.00 4.13
N ALA A 73 -12.01 -11.75 4.85
CA ALA A 73 -12.44 -12.62 5.96
C ALA A 73 -12.70 -11.84 7.26
N VAL A 74 -12.12 -10.65 7.42
CA VAL A 74 -12.44 -9.75 8.54
C VAL A 74 -13.75 -9.04 8.20
N LYS A 75 -14.87 -9.76 8.39
CA LYS A 75 -16.21 -9.24 8.15
C LYS A 75 -16.67 -8.45 9.35
N TRP A 76 -16.51 -7.14 9.28
CA TRP A 76 -17.41 -6.27 10.02
C TRP A 76 -18.78 -6.39 9.34
N GLU A 77 -19.71 -7.02 10.04
CA GLU A 77 -21.05 -7.26 9.53
C GLU A 77 -21.95 -6.14 10.00
N ILE A 78 -22.40 -5.28 9.08
CA ILE A 78 -23.44 -4.31 9.40
C ILE A 78 -24.80 -4.98 9.21
N PRO A 79 -25.66 -5.04 10.24
CA PRO A 79 -27.02 -5.51 10.09
C PRO A 79 -27.85 -4.44 9.36
N LEU A 80 -28.08 -4.63 8.06
CA LEU A 80 -29.01 -3.80 7.28
C LEU A 80 -30.18 -4.69 6.80
N GLY A 81 -31.36 -4.49 7.37
CA GLY A 81 -32.61 -5.05 6.85
C GLY A 81 -32.59 -6.57 6.58
N GLY A 82 -32.05 -7.38 7.51
CA GLY A 82 -32.02 -8.85 7.40
C GLY A 82 -30.87 -9.44 6.57
N ARG A 83 -30.03 -8.61 5.92
CA ARG A 83 -28.87 -9.06 5.13
C ARG A 83 -27.56 -8.64 5.80
N ARG A 84 -26.67 -9.60 6.05
CA ARG A 84 -25.28 -9.33 6.48
C ARG A 84 -24.44 -8.95 5.27
N ILE A 85 -24.07 -7.68 5.17
CA ILE A 85 -23.08 -7.20 4.20
C ILE A 85 -21.72 -7.22 4.91
N GLY A 86 -20.79 -8.03 4.42
CA GLY A 86 -19.42 -8.05 4.93
C GLY A 86 -18.61 -6.92 4.30
N ILE A 87 -18.08 -6.01 5.12
CA ILE A 87 -17.24 -4.91 4.65
C ILE A 87 -15.76 -5.30 4.78
N PRO A 88 -14.98 -5.31 3.69
CA PRO A 88 -13.55 -5.64 3.75
C PRO A 88 -12.75 -4.43 4.23
N ILE A 89 -12.76 -4.15 5.54
CA ILE A 89 -12.14 -2.96 6.12
C ILE A 89 -10.66 -2.83 5.73
N VAL A 90 -9.91 -3.93 5.72
CA VAL A 90 -8.47 -3.91 5.42
C VAL A 90 -8.21 -3.47 3.98
N THR A 91 -9.01 -3.95 3.03
CA THR A 91 -8.93 -3.53 1.63
C THR A 91 -9.28 -2.05 1.48
N LEU A 92 -10.32 -1.57 2.18
CA LEU A 92 -10.68 -0.16 2.16
C LEU A 92 -9.57 0.72 2.75
N LEU A 93 -8.98 0.32 3.88
CA LEU A 93 -7.85 1.02 4.46
C LEU A 93 -6.65 1.06 3.50
N ALA A 94 -6.38 -0.03 2.78
CA ALA A 94 -5.33 -0.06 1.77
C ALA A 94 -5.59 0.97 0.66
N LEU A 95 -6.81 1.01 0.12
CA LEU A 95 -7.18 1.94 -0.95
C LEU A 95 -7.20 3.40 -0.49
N VAL A 96 -7.70 3.66 0.71
CA VAL A 96 -7.71 5.01 1.29
C VAL A 96 -6.29 5.48 1.61
N SER A 97 -5.38 4.55 1.92
CA SER A 97 -4.00 4.90 2.26
C SER A 97 -3.20 5.51 1.12
N SER A 98 -3.59 5.34 -0.14
CA SER A 98 -2.92 5.97 -1.28
C SER A 98 -3.44 7.38 -1.60
N ILE A 99 -4.46 7.87 -0.88
CA ILE A 99 -4.96 9.25 -1.02
C ILE A 99 -4.06 10.25 -0.29
N PRO A 100 -3.69 10.05 1.00
CA PRO A 100 -2.78 10.95 1.67
C PRO A 100 -1.32 10.64 1.28
N PRO A 101 -0.45 11.67 1.20
CA PRO A 101 0.97 11.47 0.95
C PRO A 101 1.58 10.52 1.98
N PHE A 102 2.35 9.54 1.50
CA PHE A 102 3.02 8.51 2.30
C PHE A 102 2.08 7.56 3.09
N GLY A 103 0.76 7.63 2.90
CA GLY A 103 -0.18 6.80 3.64
C GLY A 103 -0.01 5.30 3.36
N THR A 104 0.44 4.94 2.16
CA THR A 104 0.74 3.55 1.77
C THR A 104 1.81 2.90 2.64
N ILE A 105 2.79 3.68 3.13
CA ILE A 105 3.82 3.19 4.07
C ILE A 105 3.23 2.97 5.46
N VAL A 106 2.40 3.90 5.93
CA VAL A 106 1.73 3.77 7.24
C VAL A 106 0.82 2.54 7.23
N PHE A 107 0.09 2.33 6.13
CA PHE A 107 -0.73 1.14 5.95
C PHE A 107 0.12 -0.13 5.88
N GLU A 108 1.22 -0.16 5.11
CA GLU A 108 2.11 -1.32 5.06
C GLU A 108 2.63 -1.70 6.45
N TRP A 109 3.09 -0.72 7.21
CA TRP A 109 3.57 -0.92 8.57
C TRP A 109 2.49 -1.43 9.52
N TRP A 110 1.29 -0.83 9.46
CA TRP A 110 0.14 -1.26 10.25
C TRP A 110 -0.30 -2.68 9.85
N ALA A 111 -0.41 -2.97 8.55
CA ALA A 111 -0.82 -4.28 8.03
C ALA A 111 0.19 -5.35 8.39
N LYS A 112 1.49 -5.03 8.35
CA LYS A 112 2.55 -5.92 8.82
C LYS A 112 2.38 -6.25 10.30
N ARG A 113 2.21 -5.24 11.17
CA ARG A 113 2.06 -5.41 12.62
C ARG A 113 0.80 -6.19 13.02
N ASN A 114 -0.30 -6.02 12.29
CA ASN A 114 -1.57 -6.69 12.58
C ASN A 114 -1.72 -8.07 11.92
N GLY A 115 -0.65 -8.61 11.31
CA GLY A 115 -0.69 -9.95 10.71
C GLY A 115 -1.33 -10.01 9.32
N HIS A 116 -1.68 -8.87 8.72
CA HIS A 116 -2.38 -8.82 7.43
C HIS A 116 -1.46 -9.06 6.22
N LEU A 117 -0.13 -9.06 6.40
CA LEU A 117 0.85 -9.30 5.33
C LEU A 117 1.54 -10.68 5.42
N ALA A 118 0.89 -11.67 6.06
CA ALA A 118 1.28 -13.08 6.11
C ALA A 118 2.79 -13.31 6.33
N GLU A 119 3.55 -13.63 5.27
CA GLU A 119 5.00 -13.87 5.36
C GLU A 119 5.79 -12.70 5.96
N LEU A 120 5.44 -11.45 5.62
CA LEU A 120 6.10 -10.27 6.20
C LEU A 120 5.77 -10.09 7.69
N SER A 121 4.64 -10.61 8.14
CA SER A 121 4.23 -10.62 9.54
C SER A 121 4.83 -11.80 10.31
N ALA A 122 4.99 -12.96 9.67
CA ALA A 122 5.55 -14.18 10.27
C ALA A 122 7.07 -14.11 10.50
N GLY A 123 7.80 -13.32 9.70
CA GLY A 123 9.24 -13.07 9.90
C GLY A 123 9.59 -12.31 11.19
N GLN A 124 8.62 -11.99 12.05
CA GLN A 124 8.82 -11.41 13.39
C GLN A 124 8.69 -12.40 14.55
N SER A 125 8.59 -13.72 14.32
CA SER A 125 8.68 -14.69 15.41
C SER A 125 10.03 -14.54 16.13
N PRO A 126 10.06 -14.27 17.45
CA PRO A 126 11.30 -14.21 18.22
C PRO A 126 11.84 -15.63 18.37
N GLN A 127 12.55 -16.13 17.36
CA GLN A 127 13.21 -17.43 17.42
C GLN A 127 14.57 -17.38 16.74
N GLN A 128 15.46 -16.59 17.32
CA GLN A 128 16.90 -16.76 17.28
C GLN A 128 17.47 -16.38 18.66
N ALA A 129 17.17 -17.16 19.68
CA ALA A 129 18.01 -17.23 20.88
C ALA A 129 18.80 -18.54 20.78
N PRO A 130 20.09 -18.51 20.42
CA PRO A 130 20.95 -19.68 20.61
C PRO A 130 21.06 -19.94 22.12
N ALA A 131 20.80 -21.19 22.50
CA ALA A 131 20.97 -21.72 23.86
C ALA A 131 22.45 -21.79 24.27
#